data_AF-A0A433NLC8-F1
#
_entry.id   AF-A0A433NLC8-F1
#
_cell.length_a   1.000
_cell.length_b   1.000
_cell.length_c   1.000
_cell.angle_alpha   90.00
_cell.angle_beta   90.00
_cell.angle_gamma   90.00
#
_symmetry.space_group_name_H-M   'P 1'
#
loop_
_entity.id
_entity.type
_entity.pdbx_description
1 polymer ?
#
loop_
_entity_poly.entity_id
_entity_poly.type
_entity_poly.pdbx_seq_one_letter_code
_entity_poly.pdbx_strand_id
1 'polypeptide(L)'
;MNQNRRRKIITNPRKLPQQERSKITVDAILTATARILVKDGYAKTNTNRIAELAGVSIGSLYQYFPSKEAIIAALIECHVVEMVNSIKTKTKLCLDKSLEYGLHEQACLI
;
A
#
# COMPACT_ATOMS: atom_id res chain seq x y z
N MET A 1 -4.41 -31.73 28.90
CA MET A 1 -5.24 -30.60 28.42
C MET A 1 -4.30 -29.45 28.04
N ASN A 2 -4.02 -29.25 26.75
CA ASN A 2 -3.76 -27.93 26.12
C ASN A 2 -3.23 -28.15 24.70
N GLN A 3 -4.15 -28.20 23.74
CA GLN A 3 -3.77 -28.03 22.34
C GLN A 3 -3.59 -26.54 22.10
N ASN A 4 -2.33 -26.14 21.97
CA ASN A 4 -1.87 -24.86 21.47
C ASN A 4 -2.47 -24.64 20.07
N ARG A 5 -3.67 -24.05 19.99
CA ARG A 5 -4.32 -23.69 18.73
C ARG A 5 -3.50 -22.57 18.10
N ARG A 6 -2.65 -22.90 17.11
CA ARG A 6 -2.09 -21.92 16.18
C ARG A 6 -3.26 -21.14 15.56
N ARG A 7 -3.61 -19.98 16.13
CA ARG A 7 -4.68 -19.12 15.60
C ARG A 7 -4.27 -18.75 14.18
N LYS A 8 -5.09 -19.15 13.21
CA LYS A 8 -4.89 -18.84 11.79
C LYS A 8 -4.85 -17.32 11.64
N ILE A 9 -3.69 -16.78 11.25
CA ILE A 9 -3.54 -15.35 11.00
C ILE A 9 -4.26 -15.05 9.69
N ILE A 10 -5.30 -14.23 9.76
CA ILE A 10 -6.04 -13.79 8.56
C ILE A 10 -5.36 -12.54 8.05
N THR A 11 -4.79 -12.60 6.85
CA THR A 11 -4.05 -11.50 6.21
C THR A 11 -4.81 -10.89 5.04
N ASN A 12 -5.92 -11.49 4.62
CA ASN A 12 -6.64 -11.01 3.44
C ASN A 12 -7.73 -10.00 3.85
N PRO A 13 -7.88 -8.89 3.10
CA PRO A 13 -9.03 -7.99 3.25
C PRO A 13 -10.34 -8.72 2.91
N ARG A 14 -11.42 -8.35 3.60
CA ARG A 14 -12.76 -8.95 3.41
C ARG A 14 -13.48 -8.41 2.18
N LYS A 15 -13.27 -7.14 1.85
CA LYS A 15 -13.94 -6.45 0.73
C LYS A 15 -12.93 -5.64 -0.06
N LEU A 16 -13.00 -5.74 -1.38
CA LEU A 16 -12.30 -4.84 -2.29
C LEU A 16 -13.15 -3.58 -2.48
N PRO A 17 -12.61 -2.37 -2.24
CA PRO A 17 -13.37 -1.13 -2.38
C PRO A 17 -13.65 -0.82 -3.86
N GLN A 18 -14.92 -0.90 -4.28
CA GLN A 18 -15.31 -0.58 -5.66
C GLN A 18 -15.75 0.89 -5.82
N GLN A 19 -16.44 1.43 -4.82
CA GLN A 19 -16.93 2.81 -4.83
C GLN A 19 -15.87 3.79 -4.35
N GLU A 20 -15.91 5.03 -4.86
CA GLU A 20 -14.94 6.08 -4.53
C GLU A 20 -14.81 6.33 -3.02
N ARG A 21 -15.95 6.42 -2.33
CA ARG A 21 -15.98 6.57 -0.86
C ARG A 21 -15.27 5.41 -0.13
N SER A 22 -15.41 4.19 -0.63
CA SER A 22 -14.73 3.02 -0.05
C SER A 22 -13.22 3.07 -0.28
N LYS A 23 -12.78 3.55 -1.45
CA LYS A 23 -11.36 3.71 -1.77
C LYS A 23 -10.71 4.74 -0.85
N ILE A 24 -11.33 5.91 -0.68
CA ILE A 24 -10.87 6.96 0.24
C ILE A 24 -10.75 6.41 1.67
N THR A 25 -11.73 5.63 2.11
CA THR A 25 -11.70 5.01 3.46
C THR A 25 -10.52 4.05 3.61
N VAL A 26 -10.31 3.17 2.62
CA VAL A 26 -9.20 2.22 2.65
C VAL A 26 -7.85 2.94 2.60
N ASP A 27 -7.71 3.96 1.76
CA ASP A 27 -6.49 4.77 1.66
C ASP A 27 -6.16 5.50 2.97
N ALA A 28 -7.16 6.08 3.64
CA ALA A 28 -7.01 6.68 4.96
C ALA A 28 -6.51 5.67 6.01
N ILE A 29 -7.05 4.45 6.01
CA ILE A 29 -6.63 3.35 6.90
C ILE A 29 -5.16 2.96 6.62
N LEU A 30 -4.79 2.77 5.36
CA LEU A 30 -3.43 2.38 4.97
C LEU A 30 -2.42 3.49 5.32
N THR A 31 -2.75 4.74 5.04
CA THR A 31 -1.92 5.91 5.37
C THR A 31 -1.70 6.03 6.88
N ALA A 32 -2.76 5.90 7.69
CA ALA A 32 -2.65 5.91 9.14
C ALA A 32 -1.77 4.77 9.66
N THR A 33 -1.92 3.57 9.07
CA THR A 33 -1.11 2.39 9.43
C THR A 33 0.37 2.63 9.13
N ALA A 34 0.70 3.15 7.95
CA ALA A 34 2.07 3.48 7.56
C ALA A 34 2.71 4.47 8.55
N ARG A 35 1.97 5.52 8.93
CA ARG A 35 2.45 6.52 9.91
C ARG A 35 2.78 5.91 11.26
N ILE A 36 1.90 5.04 11.79
CA ILE A 36 2.13 4.38 13.08
C ILE A 36 3.31 3.42 12.98
N LEU A 37 3.43 2.66 11.89
CA LEU A 37 4.54 1.73 11.68
C LEU A 37 5.89 2.45 11.64
N VAL A 38 6.00 3.56 10.90
CA VAL A 38 7.23 4.35 10.80
C VAL A 38 7.60 4.98 12.15
N LYS A 39 6.60 5.51 12.87
CA LYS A 39 6.85 6.25 14.12
C LYS A 39 7.11 5.34 15.32
N ASP A 40 6.32 4.29 15.46
CA ASP A 40 6.21 3.51 16.70
C ASP A 40 6.48 2.01 16.52
N GLY A 41 6.60 1.54 15.28
CA GLY A 41 6.87 0.16 14.95
C GLY A 41 5.66 -0.78 15.05
N TYR A 42 5.90 -2.04 14.66
CA TYR A 42 4.86 -3.07 14.60
C TYR A 42 4.19 -3.35 15.94
N ALA A 43 4.96 -3.44 17.03
CA ALA A 43 4.44 -3.81 18.34
C ALA A 43 3.38 -2.83 18.87
N LYS A 44 3.57 -1.53 18.62
CA LYS A 44 2.66 -0.47 19.05
C LYS A 44 1.50 -0.20 18.07
N THR A 45 1.51 -0.87 16.92
CA THR A 45 0.42 -0.78 15.95
C THR A 45 -0.75 -1.64 16.44
N ASN A 46 -1.97 -1.07 16.48
CA ASN A 46 -3.21 -1.79 16.79
C ASN A 46 -4.40 -1.15 16.05
N THR A 47 -5.49 -1.90 15.88
CA THR A 47 -6.64 -1.51 15.04
C THR A 47 -7.39 -0.28 15.57
N ASN A 48 -7.52 -0.10 16.88
CA ASN A 48 -8.17 1.07 17.46
C ASN A 48 -7.42 2.35 17.13
N ARG A 49 -6.09 2.34 17.32
CA ARG A 49 -5.23 3.48 17.03
C ARG A 49 -5.19 3.82 15.54
N ILE A 50 -5.23 2.79 14.68
CA ILE A 50 -5.35 2.98 13.23
C ILE A 50 -6.68 3.66 12.90
N ALA A 51 -7.80 3.17 13.45
CA ALA A 51 -9.13 3.73 13.19
C ALA A 51 -9.22 5.20 13.62
N GLU A 52 -8.71 5.51 14.82
CA GLU A 52 -8.64 6.87 15.36
C GLU A 52 -7.84 7.80 14.45
N LEU A 53 -6.61 7.41 14.08
CA LEU A 53 -5.75 8.23 13.23
C LEU A 53 -6.29 8.38 11.80
N ALA A 54 -6.99 7.36 11.28
CA ALA A 54 -7.63 7.40 9.97
C ALA A 54 -8.95 8.19 9.96
N GLY A 55 -9.48 8.58 11.12
CA GLY A 55 -10.77 9.26 11.23
C GLY A 55 -11.97 8.39 10.84
N VAL A 56 -11.87 7.07 11.03
CA VAL A 56 -12.92 6.10 10.70
C VAL A 56 -13.42 5.39 11.96
N SER A 57 -14.66 4.90 11.93
CA SER A 57 -15.14 4.05 13.03
C SER A 57 -14.42 2.70 13.04
N ILE A 58 -14.25 2.12 14.23
CA ILE A 58 -13.66 0.78 14.37
C ILE A 58 -14.47 -0.29 13.61
N GLY A 59 -15.80 -0.15 13.58
CA GLY A 59 -16.69 -1.03 12.82
C GLY A 59 -16.44 -0.93 11.32
N SER A 60 -16.28 0.28 10.78
CA SER A 60 -15.94 0.51 9.37
C SER A 60 -14.59 -0.12 9.01
N LEU A 61 -13.58 0.01 9.88
CA LEU A 61 -12.29 -0.65 9.67
C LEU A 61 -12.44 -2.17 9.57
N TYR A 62 -13.19 -2.79 10.49
CA TYR A 62 -13.40 -4.24 10.49
C TYR A 62 -14.22 -4.77 9.30
N GLN A 63 -15.01 -3.92 8.64
CA GLN A 63 -15.69 -4.30 7.39
C GLN A 63 -14.70 -4.58 6.25
N TYR A 64 -13.55 -3.91 6.24
CA TYR A 64 -12.50 -4.09 5.23
C TYR A 64 -11.41 -5.05 5.72
N PHE A 65 -10.97 -4.90 6.97
CA PHE A 65 -9.81 -5.62 7.49
C PHE A 65 -10.15 -6.39 8.77
N PRO A 66 -10.10 -7.73 8.74
CA PRO A 66 -10.46 -8.55 9.91
C PRO A 66 -9.47 -8.44 11.06
N SER A 67 -8.26 -7.95 10.81
CA SER A 67 -7.13 -7.97 11.74
C SER A 67 -6.14 -6.87 11.38
N LYS A 68 -5.24 -6.54 12.32
CA LYS A 68 -4.10 -5.68 12.06
C LYS A 68 -3.18 -6.27 10.98
N GLU A 69 -2.99 -7.58 11.00
CA GLU A 69 -2.14 -8.29 10.05
C GLU A 69 -2.68 -8.15 8.61
N ALA A 70 -4.00 -8.14 8.44
CA ALA A 70 -4.61 -7.91 7.14
C ALA A 70 -4.42 -6.48 6.62
N ILE A 71 -4.44 -5.49 7.52
CA ILE A 71 -4.15 -4.09 7.15
C ILE A 71 -2.70 -3.97 6.70
N ILE A 72 -1.77 -4.57 7.44
CA ILE A 72 -0.34 -4.51 7.16
C ILE A 72 0.00 -5.26 5.87
N ALA A 73 -0.60 -6.43 5.64
CA ALA A 73 -0.42 -7.17 4.39
C ALA A 73 -0.89 -6.35 3.18
N ALA A 74 -2.07 -5.72 3.27
CA ALA A 74 -2.58 -4.85 2.22
C ALA A 74 -1.70 -3.61 2.00
N LEU A 75 -1.14 -3.04 3.07
CA LEU A 75 -0.18 -1.94 2.96
C LEU A 75 1.08 -2.37 2.20
N ILE A 76 1.64 -3.53 2.52
CA ILE A 76 2.83 -4.07 1.84
C ILE A 76 2.52 -4.31 0.36
N GLU A 77 1.38 -4.91 0.04
CA GLU A 77 0.96 -5.14 -1.34
C GLU A 77 0.86 -3.83 -2.13
N CYS A 78 0.22 -2.82 -1.54
CA CYS A 78 0.12 -1.48 -2.12
C CYS A 78 1.52 -0.88 -2.39
N HIS A 79 2.43 -0.95 -1.41
CA HIS A 79 3.77 -0.40 -1.55
C HIS A 79 4.62 -1.14 -2.59
N VAL A 80 4.48 -2.46 -2.70
CA VAL A 80 5.15 -3.25 -3.74
C VAL A 80 4.67 -2.82 -5.13
N VAL A 81 3.37 -2.64 -5.32
CA VAL A 81 2.80 -2.15 -6.59
C VAL A 81 3.32 -0.75 -6.92
N GLU A 82 3.37 0.16 -5.95
CA GLU A 82 3.93 1.51 -6.13
C GLU A 82 5.41 1.50 -6.50
N MET A 83 6.22 0.65 -5.83
CA MET A 83 7.64 0.49 -6.14
C MET A 83 7.83 -0.03 -7.58
N VAL A 84 7.07 -1.05 -7.99
CA VAL A 84 7.13 -1.61 -9.35
C VAL A 84 6.72 -0.57 -10.38
N ASN A 85 5.67 0.21 -10.13
CA ASN A 85 5.24 1.28 -11.03
C ASN A 85 6.29 2.40 -11.12
N SER A 86 6.92 2.76 -10.00
CA SER A 86 7.99 3.76 -9.98
C SER A 86 9.20 3.32 -10.81
N ILE A 87 9.57 2.04 -10.76
CA ILE A 87 10.61 1.46 -11.60
C ILE A 87 10.19 1.54 -13.08
N LYS A 88 8.98 1.08 -13.43
CA LYS A 88 8.47 1.12 -14.82
C LYS A 88 8.51 2.53 -15.41
N THR A 89 8.05 3.53 -14.67
CA THR A 89 8.00 4.92 -15.14
C THR A 89 9.39 5.49 -15.36
N LYS A 90 10.31 5.29 -14.42
CA LYS A 90 11.70 5.74 -14.54
C LYS A 90 12.43 5.02 -15.67
N THR A 91 12.25 3.71 -15.80
CA THR A 91 12.84 2.91 -16.88
C THR A 91 12.33 3.38 -18.24
N LYS A 92 11.01 3.58 -18.40
CA LYS A 92 10.43 4.11 -19.65
C LYS A 92 11.02 5.49 -20.00
N LEU A 93 11.15 6.38 -19.02
CA LEU A 93 11.72 7.71 -19.22
C LEU A 93 13.21 7.65 -19.65
N CYS A 94 13.99 6.71 -19.12
CA CYS A 94 15.36 6.51 -19.53
C CYS A 94 15.48 5.91 -20.95
N LEU A 95 14.58 5.00 -21.33
CA LEU A 95 14.58 4.44 -22.69
C LEU A 95 14.13 5.45 -23.76
N ASP A 96 13.15 6.32 -23.45
CA ASP A 96 12.68 7.34 -24.40
C ASP A 96 13.77 8.37 -24.73
N LYS A 97 14.53 8.82 -23.72
CA LYS A 97 15.65 9.75 -23.92
C LYS A 97 16.74 9.19 -24.83
N SER A 98 16.90 7.86 -24.88
CA SER A 98 17.91 7.23 -25.74
C SER A 98 17.61 7.38 -27.25
N LEU A 99 16.37 7.67 -27.64
CA LEU A 99 16.01 7.88 -29.05
C LEU A 99 16.17 9.34 -29.51
N GLU A 100 16.03 10.32 -28.61
CA GLU A 100 16.25 11.75 -28.95
C GLU A 100 17.74 12.10 -29.09
N TYR A 101 18.63 11.48 -28.31
CA TYR A 101 20.08 11.72 -28.46
C TYR A 101 20.67 11.13 -29.75
N GLY A 102 20.03 10.11 -30.35
CA GLY A 102 20.49 9.50 -31.61
C GLY A 102 20.17 10.30 -32.87
N LEU A 103 19.24 11.25 -32.81
CA LEU A 103 18.81 12.04 -33.99
C LEU A 103 19.52 13.39 -34.10
N HIS A 104 20.24 13.84 -33.06
CA HIS A 104 20.97 15.12 -33.09
C HIS A 104 22.41 15.02 -33.63
N GLU A 105 22.98 13.82 -33.79
CA GLU A 105 24.34 13.66 -34.33
C GLU A 105 24.38 13.46 -35.86
N GLN A 106 23.25 13.23 -36.53
CA GLN A 106 23.19 13.07 -38.00
C GLN A 106 22.76 14.34 -38.77
N ALA A 107 22.46 15.45 -38.09
CA ALA A 107 22.02 16.68 -38.75
C ALA A 107 23.16 17.61 -39.21
N CYS A 108 24.44 17.20 -39.13
CA CYS A 108 25.59 18.04 -39.51
C CYS A 108 26.42 17.48 -40.69
N LEU A 109 25.78 16.74 -41.61
CA LEU A 109 26.42 16.19 -42.82
C LEU A 109 25.70 16.54 -44.13
N ILE A 110 25.10 17.73 -44.20
CA ILE A 110 24.80 18.44 -45.46
C ILE A 110 25.35 19.86 -45.31
#